data_AF-A0A948GP02-F1
#
_entry.id   AF-A0A948GP02-F1
#
_cell.length_a   1.000
_cell.length_b   1.000
_cell.length_c   1.000
_cell.angle_alpha   90.00
_cell.angle_beta   90.00
_cell.angle_gamma   90.00
#
_symmetry.space_group_name_H-M   'P 1'
#
loop_
_entity.id
_entity.type
_entity.pdbx_description
1 polymer ?
#
loop_
_entity_poly.entity_id
_entity_poly.type
_entity_poly.pdbx_seq_one_letter_code
_entity_poly.pdbx_strand_id
1 'polypeptide(L)'
;MKADISPEDSLRLNVLLAGDVHAVRIDEGAMTLFALTPKGEARVALHRNCRPDLYVTRVRELLGGHALGSPGGYPVHLRRWTRMGRASPQNLEAMLKLGEPEAVTAVALAPMLTDELARRAWWALPTMEIARDMLMQPAVRGGAMGQVLADFLIEHLPFEEDPIQAMNSIRAVIGAGLLDAVAGEQLWAKARRRPHYFIGFLEHRPDALPATAERPLPAAVAAQATAGNAWAALLARCYSPSGQSFLHACEMVMEKPPGHETVYLLLDIIGNYFAAAREAEAMAGFEDEAAAMRALAHLSNVAAEPILTRTTAVGALMRRHLEPLFAPLLGNIRTLRGIE
;
A
#
# COMPACT_ATOMS: atom_id res chain seq x y z
N MET A 1 -20.54 29.46 -31.41
CA MET A 1 -19.91 30.32 -30.38
C MET A 1 -18.96 29.44 -29.58
N LYS A 2 -17.66 29.76 -29.48
CA LYS A 2 -16.77 29.00 -28.59
C LYS A 2 -17.33 29.12 -27.18
N ALA A 3 -17.71 27.99 -26.58
CA ALA A 3 -18.10 27.97 -25.17
C ALA A 3 -16.83 28.28 -24.37
N ASP A 4 -16.84 29.44 -23.72
CA ASP A 4 -15.73 30.02 -22.98
C ASP A 4 -16.16 30.29 -21.53
N ILE A 5 -15.21 30.50 -20.63
CA ILE A 5 -15.49 30.82 -19.21
C ILE A 5 -16.33 32.10 -19.14
N SER A 6 -17.27 32.20 -18.20
CA SER A 6 -18.06 33.42 -18.03
C SER A 6 -17.12 34.61 -17.71
N PRO A 7 -17.42 35.84 -18.16
CA PRO A 7 -16.55 36.99 -17.90
C PRO A 7 -16.32 37.24 -16.40
N GLU A 8 -17.34 36.99 -15.58
CA GLU A 8 -17.24 37.11 -14.12
C GLU A 8 -16.26 36.09 -13.55
N ASP A 9 -16.41 34.80 -13.88
CA ASP A 9 -15.51 33.77 -13.38
C ASP A 9 -14.10 33.96 -13.91
N SER A 10 -13.94 34.35 -15.18
CA SER A 10 -12.63 34.65 -15.77
C SER A 10 -11.90 35.73 -14.97
N LEU A 11 -12.57 36.83 -14.61
CA LEU A 11 -11.99 37.86 -13.75
C LEU A 11 -11.60 37.30 -12.38
N ARG A 12 -12.50 36.58 -11.72
CA ARG A 12 -12.28 36.05 -10.36
C ARG A 12 -11.13 35.04 -10.32
N LEU A 13 -11.05 34.16 -11.31
CA LEU A 13 -9.98 33.17 -11.45
C LEU A 13 -8.64 33.84 -11.74
N ASN A 14 -8.59 34.83 -12.63
CA ASN A 14 -7.35 35.57 -12.88
C ASN A 14 -6.87 36.35 -11.64
N VAL A 15 -7.79 36.93 -10.86
CA VAL A 15 -7.44 37.60 -9.59
C VAL A 15 -6.89 36.59 -8.57
N LEU A 16 -7.50 35.41 -8.46
CA LEU A 16 -7.01 34.34 -7.61
C LEU A 16 -5.60 33.89 -8.02
N LEU A 17 -5.40 33.65 -9.32
CA LEU A 17 -4.14 33.17 -9.88
C LEU A 17 -3.03 34.24 -9.90
N ALA A 18 -3.37 35.52 -9.80
CA ALA A 18 -2.38 36.57 -9.58
C ALA A 18 -1.72 36.49 -8.19
N GLY A 19 -2.34 35.78 -7.24
CA GLY A 19 -1.78 35.48 -5.93
C GLY A 19 -0.95 34.20 -5.89
N ASP A 20 -0.41 33.89 -4.70
CA ASP A 20 0.32 32.63 -4.49
C ASP A 20 -0.66 31.48 -4.23
N VAL A 21 -0.76 30.57 -5.20
CA VAL A 21 -1.59 29.36 -5.15
C VAL A 21 -0.68 28.14 -5.08
N HIS A 22 -0.87 27.32 -4.05
CA HIS A 22 -0.13 26.08 -3.83
C HIS A 22 -0.76 24.89 -4.56
N ALA A 23 -2.08 24.77 -4.55
CA ALA A 23 -2.83 23.69 -5.19
C ALA A 23 -4.28 24.11 -5.48
N VAL A 24 -4.93 23.42 -6.42
CA VAL A 24 -6.32 23.66 -6.82
C VAL A 24 -7.06 22.33 -6.89
N ARG A 25 -8.30 22.29 -6.37
CA ARG A 25 -9.26 21.21 -6.60
C ARG A 25 -10.60 21.79 -7.04
N ILE A 26 -11.35 21.04 -7.84
CA ILE A 26 -12.65 21.47 -8.36
C ILE A 26 -13.69 20.44 -7.91
N ASP A 27 -14.72 20.91 -7.20
CA ASP A 27 -15.94 20.15 -7.01
C ASP A 27 -16.83 20.37 -8.24
N GLU A 28 -16.84 19.40 -9.15
CA GLU A 28 -17.59 19.47 -10.41
C GLU A 28 -19.11 19.41 -10.18
N GLY A 29 -19.55 18.72 -9.13
CA GLY A 29 -20.97 18.61 -8.77
C GLY A 29 -21.52 19.92 -8.22
N ALA A 30 -20.78 20.53 -7.29
CA ALA A 30 -21.12 21.82 -6.71
C ALA A 30 -20.68 23.03 -7.57
N MET A 31 -20.00 22.78 -8.70
CA MET A 31 -19.39 23.81 -9.56
C MET A 31 -18.61 24.83 -8.73
N THR A 32 -17.69 24.35 -7.89
CA THR A 32 -16.89 25.21 -7.00
C THR A 32 -15.42 24.88 -7.12
N LEU A 33 -14.61 25.89 -7.37
CA LEU A 33 -13.15 25.80 -7.32
C LEU A 33 -12.66 26.17 -5.92
N PHE A 34 -11.76 25.35 -5.39
CA PHE A 34 -11.03 25.61 -4.16
C PHE A 34 -9.54 25.75 -4.49
N ALA A 35 -8.88 26.71 -3.85
CA ALA A 35 -7.45 26.92 -3.97
C ALA A 35 -6.79 26.98 -2.60
N LEU A 36 -5.73 26.20 -2.42
CA LEU A 36 -4.88 26.26 -1.25
C LEU A 36 -3.88 27.41 -1.45
N THR A 37 -3.86 28.34 -0.50
CA THR A 37 -2.95 29.50 -0.49
C THR A 37 -2.16 29.53 0.81
N PRO A 38 -1.11 30.36 0.94
CA PRO A 38 -0.42 30.57 2.21
C PRO A 38 -1.34 31.06 3.35
N LYS A 39 -2.46 31.71 3.03
CA LYS A 39 -3.42 32.25 4.01
C LYS A 39 -4.57 31.30 4.34
N GLY A 40 -4.60 30.11 3.75
CA GLY A 40 -5.69 29.13 3.88
C GLY A 40 -6.40 28.85 2.56
N GLU A 41 -7.61 28.30 2.66
CA GLU A 41 -8.43 27.91 1.51
C GLU A 41 -9.21 29.12 0.95
N ALA A 42 -9.06 29.38 -0.35
CA ALA A 42 -9.88 30.30 -1.11
C ALA A 42 -10.93 29.54 -1.92
N ARG A 43 -12.12 30.14 -2.11
CA ARG A 43 -13.25 29.52 -2.80
C ARG A 43 -13.81 30.42 -3.90
N VAL A 44 -14.04 29.84 -5.07
CA VAL A 44 -14.69 30.50 -6.21
C VAL A 44 -15.87 29.64 -6.67
N ALA A 45 -17.10 30.15 -6.50
CA ALA A 45 -18.27 29.54 -7.11
C ALA A 45 -18.25 29.81 -8.63
N LEU A 46 -18.43 28.76 -9.42
CA LEU A 46 -18.34 28.81 -10.87
C LEU A 46 -19.73 28.96 -11.50
N HIS A 47 -19.93 30.07 -12.21
CA HIS A 47 -21.15 30.45 -12.93
C HIS A 47 -21.08 29.98 -14.38
N ARG A 48 -21.35 28.70 -14.57
CA ARG A 48 -21.35 28.06 -15.90
C ARG A 48 -22.33 28.72 -16.87
N ASN A 49 -21.86 28.96 -18.09
CA ASN A 49 -22.65 29.45 -19.23
C ASN A 49 -22.82 28.37 -20.33
N CYS A 50 -22.32 27.17 -20.09
CA CYS A 50 -22.40 26.02 -21.00
C CYS A 50 -22.50 24.70 -20.21
N ARG A 51 -22.38 23.57 -20.90
CA ARG A 51 -22.43 22.24 -20.28
C ARG A 51 -21.33 22.11 -19.20
N PRO A 52 -21.62 21.54 -18.02
CA PRO A 52 -20.68 21.49 -16.90
C PRO A 52 -19.31 20.91 -17.26
N ASP A 53 -19.26 19.74 -17.91
CA ASP A 53 -17.99 19.09 -18.29
C ASP A 53 -17.12 19.98 -19.19
N LEU A 54 -17.76 20.66 -20.14
CA LEU A 54 -17.10 21.59 -21.05
C LEU A 54 -16.62 22.83 -20.31
N TYR A 55 -17.43 23.34 -19.36
CA TYR A 55 -17.06 24.48 -18.54
C TYR A 55 -15.85 24.18 -17.65
N VAL A 56 -15.86 23.03 -16.98
CA VAL A 56 -14.75 22.55 -16.14
C VAL A 56 -13.49 22.36 -16.99
N THR A 57 -13.61 21.79 -18.19
CA THR A 57 -12.50 21.70 -19.15
C THR A 57 -11.91 23.08 -19.45
N ARG A 58 -12.74 24.09 -19.71
CA ARG A 58 -12.26 25.47 -19.96
C ARG A 58 -11.57 26.07 -18.74
N VAL A 59 -12.11 25.87 -17.54
CA VAL A 59 -11.47 26.32 -16.30
C VAL A 59 -10.08 25.68 -16.16
N ARG A 60 -9.94 24.39 -16.42
CA ARG A 60 -8.65 23.70 -16.34
C ARG A 60 -7.68 24.12 -17.45
N GLU A 61 -8.17 24.44 -18.65
CA GLU A 61 -7.35 25.08 -19.70
C GLU A 61 -6.78 26.42 -19.25
N LEU A 62 -7.58 27.27 -18.57
CA LEU A 62 -7.11 28.53 -17.99
C LEU A 62 -6.07 28.29 -16.88
N LEU A 63 -6.32 27.35 -15.97
CA LEU A 63 -5.38 26.97 -14.91
C LEU A 63 -4.06 26.46 -15.50
N GLY A 64 -4.11 25.59 -16.51
CA GLY A 64 -2.93 25.07 -17.21
C GLY A 64 -2.12 26.15 -17.92
N GLY A 65 -2.80 27.09 -18.58
CA GLY A 65 -2.15 28.26 -19.19
C GLY A 65 -1.37 29.09 -18.18
N HIS A 66 -1.93 29.30 -16.98
CA HIS A 66 -1.27 30.03 -15.91
C HIS A 66 -0.13 29.24 -15.27
N ALA A 67 -0.36 27.97 -14.93
CA ALA A 67 0.61 27.14 -14.20
C ALA A 67 1.82 26.72 -15.07
N LEU A 68 1.62 26.55 -16.38
CA LEU A 68 2.64 26.04 -17.30
C LEU A 68 3.19 27.09 -18.27
N GLY A 69 2.63 28.31 -18.29
CA GLY A 69 3.11 29.42 -19.11
C GLY A 69 2.98 29.23 -20.62
N SER A 70 2.13 28.31 -21.09
CA SER A 70 1.95 28.02 -22.52
C SER A 70 0.52 28.35 -22.99
N PRO A 71 0.34 29.24 -23.99
CA PRO A 71 -0.97 29.53 -24.56
C PRO A 71 -1.51 28.30 -25.30
N GLY A 72 -2.56 27.68 -24.74
CA GLY A 72 -3.15 26.42 -25.21
C GLY A 72 -2.65 25.15 -24.49
N GLY A 73 -1.91 25.32 -23.38
CA GLY A 73 -1.23 24.27 -22.62
C GLY A 73 -2.12 23.37 -21.77
N TYR A 74 -3.23 22.87 -22.30
CA TYR A 74 -3.91 21.73 -21.71
C TYR A 74 -3.24 20.45 -22.17
N PRO A 75 -2.52 19.69 -21.32
CA PRO A 75 -1.98 18.43 -21.75
C PRO A 75 -3.14 17.44 -21.81
N VAL A 76 -3.73 17.29 -22.99
CA VAL A 76 -4.68 16.22 -23.33
C VAL A 76 -4.09 14.82 -23.05
N HIS A 77 -2.79 14.73 -22.74
CA HIS A 77 -2.12 13.52 -22.29
C HIS A 77 -1.14 13.77 -21.12
N LEU A 78 -1.65 13.89 -19.89
CA LEU A 78 -0.84 13.74 -18.65
C LEU A 78 0.07 12.49 -18.70
N ARG A 79 -0.41 11.40 -19.33
CA ARG A 79 0.35 10.14 -19.55
C ARG A 79 1.58 10.26 -20.46
N ARG A 80 1.67 11.26 -21.35
CA ARG A 80 2.87 11.49 -22.17
C ARG A 80 3.92 12.31 -21.43
N TRP A 81 3.48 13.17 -20.51
CA TRP A 81 4.36 14.06 -19.75
C TRP A 81 5.20 13.31 -18.71
N THR A 82 4.63 12.32 -18.03
CA THR A 82 5.38 11.43 -17.13
C THR A 82 6.48 10.63 -17.86
N ARG A 83 6.34 10.39 -19.17
CA ARG A 83 7.34 9.71 -20.02
C ARG A 83 8.46 10.61 -20.55
N MET A 84 8.29 11.93 -20.57
CA MET A 84 9.23 12.89 -21.19
C MET A 84 10.34 13.39 -20.24
N GLY A 85 10.51 12.76 -19.08
CA GLY A 85 11.78 12.83 -18.34
C GLY A 85 12.11 14.17 -17.69
N ARG A 86 11.12 14.96 -17.29
CA ARG A 86 11.33 16.14 -16.43
C ARG A 86 10.36 16.17 -15.25
N ALA A 87 10.38 15.15 -14.42
CA ALA A 87 9.99 15.35 -13.03
C ALA A 87 11.06 16.29 -12.45
N SER A 88 10.75 17.58 -12.34
CA SER A 88 11.49 18.55 -11.52
C SER A 88 10.56 18.96 -10.37
N PRO A 89 11.07 19.38 -9.21
CA PRO A 89 10.20 19.84 -8.11
C PRO A 89 9.24 20.95 -8.53
N GLN A 90 9.71 21.89 -9.36
CA GLN A 90 8.91 22.99 -9.91
C GLN A 90 7.77 22.49 -10.80
N ASN A 91 7.99 21.42 -11.57
CA ASN A 91 6.95 20.83 -12.42
C ASN A 91 5.87 20.14 -11.57
N LEU A 92 6.24 19.50 -10.45
CA LEU A 92 5.27 18.88 -9.55
C LEU A 92 4.37 19.93 -8.86
N GLU A 93 4.95 21.07 -8.45
CA GLU A 93 4.16 22.18 -7.90
C GLU A 93 3.16 22.73 -8.91
N ALA A 94 3.56 22.90 -10.18
CA ALA A 94 2.66 23.36 -11.22
C ALA A 94 1.50 22.38 -11.48
N MET A 95 1.76 21.06 -11.41
CA MET A 95 0.74 20.03 -11.59
C MET A 95 -0.39 20.11 -10.55
N LEU A 96 -0.07 20.47 -9.31
CA LEU A 96 -1.07 20.62 -8.25
C LEU A 96 -2.03 21.80 -8.48
N LYS A 97 -1.67 22.74 -9.37
CA LYS A 97 -2.49 23.94 -9.68
C LYS A 97 -3.48 23.71 -10.82
N LEU A 98 -3.46 22.53 -11.45
CA LEU A 98 -4.26 22.24 -12.65
C LEU A 98 -5.75 21.99 -12.35
N GLY A 99 -6.12 21.65 -11.11
CA GLY A 99 -7.49 21.23 -10.80
C GLY A 99 -7.87 19.87 -11.42
N GLU A 100 -6.87 19.05 -11.73
CA GLU A 100 -6.99 17.73 -12.35
C GLU A 100 -6.62 16.62 -11.33
N PRO A 101 -7.54 15.72 -10.98
CA PRO A 101 -7.24 14.60 -10.08
C PRO A 101 -6.05 13.76 -10.54
N GLU A 102 -5.94 13.47 -11.84
CA GLU A 102 -4.85 12.67 -12.42
C GLU A 102 -3.49 13.37 -12.28
N ALA A 103 -3.45 14.69 -12.27
CA ALA A 103 -2.23 15.44 -12.00
C ALA A 103 -1.81 15.29 -10.54
N VAL A 104 -2.76 15.31 -9.60
CA VAL A 104 -2.49 15.06 -8.18
C VAL A 104 -1.97 13.64 -7.96
N THR A 105 -2.60 12.63 -8.57
CA THR A 105 -2.12 11.23 -8.53
C THR A 105 -0.70 11.11 -9.07
N ALA A 106 -0.40 11.74 -10.20
CA ALA A 106 0.95 11.72 -10.77
C ALA A 106 2.00 12.38 -9.86
N VAL A 107 1.62 13.41 -9.09
CA VAL A 107 2.48 14.01 -8.06
C VAL A 107 2.68 13.05 -6.88
N ALA A 108 1.62 12.41 -6.39
CA ALA A 108 1.69 11.44 -5.29
C ALA A 108 2.60 10.23 -5.60
N LEU A 109 2.65 9.82 -6.88
CA LEU A 109 3.52 8.73 -7.36
C LEU A 109 4.93 9.19 -7.75
N ALA A 110 5.23 10.49 -7.68
CA ALA A 110 6.52 11.01 -8.15
C ALA A 110 7.66 10.60 -7.19
N PRO A 111 8.79 10.07 -7.70
CA PRO A 111 9.93 9.68 -6.86
C PRO A 111 10.57 10.81 -6.05
N MET A 112 10.31 12.07 -6.41
CA MET A 112 10.81 13.27 -5.73
C MET A 112 9.74 13.94 -4.87
N LEU A 113 8.67 13.22 -4.52
CA LEU A 113 7.64 13.74 -3.63
C LEU A 113 8.28 14.10 -2.28
N THR A 114 8.10 15.35 -1.85
CA THR A 114 8.48 15.82 -0.52
C THR A 114 7.27 15.79 0.41
N ASP A 115 7.50 15.84 1.72
CA ASP A 115 6.41 15.91 2.72
C ASP A 115 5.47 17.11 2.50
N GLU A 116 6.02 18.28 2.11
CA GLU A 116 5.20 19.47 1.82
C GLU A 116 4.41 19.33 0.51
N LEU A 117 4.98 18.73 -0.53
CA LEU A 117 4.22 18.42 -1.74
C LEU A 117 3.12 17.39 -1.45
N ALA A 118 3.40 16.43 -0.57
CA ALA A 118 2.43 15.45 -0.13
C ALA A 118 1.28 16.10 0.63
N ARG A 119 1.55 17.06 1.51
CA ARG A 119 0.50 17.83 2.21
C ARG A 119 -0.42 18.57 1.23
N ARG A 120 0.14 19.17 0.18
CA ARG A 120 -0.64 19.89 -0.86
C ARG A 120 -1.46 18.94 -1.72
N ALA A 121 -0.88 17.82 -2.15
CA ALA A 121 -1.58 16.79 -2.91
C ALA A 121 -2.68 16.12 -2.08
N TRP A 122 -2.41 15.83 -0.80
CA TRP A 122 -3.38 15.31 0.15
C TRP A 122 -4.57 16.26 0.34
N TRP A 123 -4.32 17.57 0.48
CA TRP A 123 -5.40 18.56 0.53
C TRP A 123 -6.25 18.57 -0.76
N ALA A 124 -5.64 18.32 -1.91
CA ALA A 124 -6.34 18.36 -3.19
C ALA A 124 -7.17 17.09 -3.46
N LEU A 125 -6.67 15.91 -3.08
CA LEU A 125 -7.28 14.61 -3.36
C LEU A 125 -7.05 13.61 -2.20
N PRO A 126 -7.79 13.72 -1.08
CA PRO A 126 -7.61 12.87 0.10
C PRO A 126 -8.33 11.51 -0.05
N THR A 127 -7.75 10.59 -0.83
CA THR A 127 -8.31 9.23 -1.01
C THR A 127 -7.39 8.17 -0.39
N MET A 128 -7.95 6.99 -0.07
CA MET A 128 -7.14 5.88 0.47
C MET A 128 -6.03 5.44 -0.50
N GLU A 129 -6.29 5.46 -1.81
CA GLU A 129 -5.29 5.16 -2.84
C GLU A 129 -4.10 6.13 -2.77
N ILE A 130 -4.38 7.43 -2.75
CA ILE A 130 -3.34 8.47 -2.63
C ILE A 130 -2.56 8.32 -1.31
N ALA A 131 -3.25 8.05 -0.19
CA ALA A 131 -2.59 7.85 1.08
C ALA A 131 -1.63 6.64 1.07
N ARG A 132 -2.04 5.52 0.47
CA ARG A 132 -1.18 4.34 0.30
C ARG A 132 0.05 4.67 -0.53
N ASP A 133 -0.13 5.28 -1.69
CA ASP A 133 0.96 5.61 -2.61
C ASP A 133 1.98 6.58 -1.99
N MET A 134 1.49 7.60 -1.29
CA MET A 134 2.34 8.57 -0.60
C MET A 134 3.13 7.94 0.56
N LEU A 135 2.54 7.02 1.32
CA LEU A 135 3.23 6.34 2.42
C LEU A 135 4.39 5.45 1.96
N MET A 136 4.40 5.03 0.69
CA MET A 136 5.53 4.31 0.10
C MET A 136 6.75 5.21 -0.12
N GLN A 137 6.59 6.54 -0.06
CA GLN A 137 7.68 7.49 -0.29
C GLN A 137 8.45 7.77 1.02
N PRO A 138 9.79 7.56 1.06
CA PRO A 138 10.58 7.74 2.27
C PRO A 138 10.49 9.14 2.88
N ALA A 139 10.42 10.18 2.04
CA ALA A 139 10.34 11.57 2.49
C ALA A 139 9.02 11.89 3.21
N VAL A 140 7.91 11.26 2.77
CA VAL A 140 6.59 11.42 3.40
C VAL A 140 6.51 10.60 4.68
N ARG A 141 6.97 9.33 4.62
CA ARG A 141 7.03 8.44 5.77
C ARG A 141 7.81 9.04 6.95
N GLY A 142 8.93 9.70 6.67
CA GLY A 142 9.75 10.35 7.69
C GLY A 142 9.30 11.77 8.06
N GLY A 143 8.28 12.31 7.39
CA GLY A 143 7.74 13.65 7.59
C GLY A 143 6.47 13.67 8.43
N ALA A 144 5.83 14.84 8.50
CA ALA A 144 4.61 15.03 9.28
C ALA A 144 3.40 14.34 8.62
N MET A 145 3.38 14.25 7.29
CA MET A 145 2.27 13.61 6.58
C MET A 145 2.21 12.10 6.81
N GLY A 146 3.34 11.45 7.11
CA GLY A 146 3.37 10.01 7.39
C GLY A 146 2.29 9.60 8.39
N GLN A 147 2.28 10.21 9.58
CA GLN A 147 1.30 9.84 10.61
C GLN A 147 -0.13 10.18 10.19
N VAL A 148 -0.34 11.36 9.58
CA VAL A 148 -1.66 11.80 9.10
C VAL A 148 -2.28 10.78 8.14
N LEU A 149 -1.47 10.30 7.18
CA LEU A 149 -1.93 9.31 6.19
C LEU A 149 -2.15 7.93 6.82
N ALA A 150 -1.29 7.53 7.76
CA ALA A 150 -1.43 6.26 8.45
C ALA A 150 -2.71 6.21 9.29
N ASP A 151 -2.98 7.27 10.07
CA ASP A 151 -4.18 7.40 10.89
C ASP A 151 -5.44 7.38 10.01
N PHE A 152 -5.43 8.15 8.92
CA PHE A 152 -6.52 8.16 7.94
C PHE A 152 -6.81 6.75 7.40
N LEU A 153 -5.78 6.02 6.97
CA LEU A 153 -5.97 4.66 6.44
C LEU A 153 -6.55 3.71 7.48
N ILE A 154 -6.12 3.78 8.75
CA ILE A 154 -6.64 2.93 9.83
C ILE A 154 -8.10 3.26 10.13
N GLU A 155 -8.43 4.55 10.22
CA GLU A 155 -9.80 5.03 10.46
C GLU A 155 -10.76 4.58 9.36
N HIS A 156 -10.31 4.63 8.10
CA HIS A 156 -11.14 4.33 6.94
C HIS A 156 -11.14 2.85 6.53
N LEU A 157 -10.22 2.04 7.07
CA LEU A 157 -10.09 0.61 6.78
C LEU A 157 -11.39 -0.20 6.90
N PRO A 158 -12.30 0.06 7.86
CA PRO A 158 -13.58 -0.66 7.94
C PRO A 158 -14.49 -0.47 6.72
N PHE A 159 -14.33 0.64 5.99
CA PHE A 159 -15.12 1.01 4.81
C PHE A 159 -14.49 0.55 3.48
N GLU A 160 -13.26 0.03 3.52
CA GLU A 160 -12.62 -0.56 2.34
C GLU A 160 -13.28 -1.90 2.01
N GLU A 161 -14.03 -1.94 0.91
CA GLU A 161 -14.79 -3.11 0.47
C GLU A 161 -13.91 -4.15 -0.23
N ASP A 162 -12.89 -3.69 -0.96
CA ASP A 162 -11.96 -4.58 -1.64
C ASP A 162 -10.92 -5.12 -0.65
N PRO A 163 -10.92 -6.44 -0.35
CA PRO A 163 -9.96 -7.03 0.57
C PRO A 163 -8.50 -6.89 0.12
N ILE A 164 -8.24 -6.75 -1.19
CA ILE A 164 -6.89 -6.52 -1.72
C ILE A 164 -6.45 -5.09 -1.39
N GLN A 165 -7.32 -4.10 -1.57
CA GLN A 165 -7.00 -2.71 -1.19
C GLN A 165 -6.86 -2.58 0.33
N ALA A 166 -7.69 -3.26 1.11
CA ALA A 166 -7.59 -3.28 2.57
C ALA A 166 -6.25 -3.91 3.03
N MET A 167 -5.84 -5.01 2.40
CA MET A 167 -4.52 -5.61 2.60
C MET A 167 -3.40 -4.61 2.29
N ASN A 168 -3.46 -3.92 1.15
CA ASN A 168 -2.44 -2.96 0.74
C ASN A 168 -2.40 -1.73 1.65
N SER A 169 -3.52 -1.27 2.21
CA SER A 169 -3.54 -0.24 3.26
C SER A 169 -2.77 -0.67 4.50
N ILE A 170 -2.97 -1.90 4.95
CA ILE A 170 -2.28 -2.44 6.13
C ILE A 170 -0.78 -2.60 5.87
N ARG A 171 -0.42 -3.13 4.70
CA ARG A 171 0.98 -3.22 4.27
C ARG A 171 1.65 -1.86 4.28
N ALA A 172 1.01 -0.84 3.69
CA ALA A 172 1.53 0.53 3.69
C ALA A 172 1.73 1.08 5.11
N VAL A 173 0.73 0.95 5.99
CA VAL A 173 0.77 1.47 7.38
C VAL A 173 1.85 0.77 8.22
N ILE A 174 1.88 -0.58 8.21
CA ILE A 174 2.87 -1.34 8.99
C ILE A 174 4.26 -1.15 8.41
N GLY A 175 4.38 -1.20 7.08
CA GLY A 175 5.62 -0.98 6.34
C GLY A 175 6.20 0.41 6.61
N ALA A 176 5.37 1.43 6.78
CA ALA A 176 5.76 2.78 7.20
C ALA A 176 6.29 2.84 8.65
N GLY A 177 6.06 1.82 9.47
CA GLY A 177 6.54 1.77 10.85
C GLY A 177 5.82 2.76 11.79
N LEU A 178 4.70 3.32 11.35
CA LEU A 178 3.93 4.35 12.08
C LEU A 178 2.77 3.75 12.90
N LEU A 179 2.62 2.43 12.87
CA LEU A 179 1.65 1.73 13.70
C LEU A 179 2.22 1.50 15.10
N ASP A 180 1.60 2.14 16.10
CA ASP A 180 1.92 1.94 17.51
C ASP A 180 1.53 0.51 17.98
N ALA A 181 1.96 0.15 19.19
CA ALA A 181 1.72 -1.19 19.73
C ALA A 181 0.23 -1.48 20.00
N VAL A 182 -0.54 -0.49 20.44
CA VAL A 182 -1.96 -0.66 20.81
C VAL A 182 -2.81 -0.84 19.54
N ALA A 183 -2.62 0.02 18.55
CA ALA A 183 -3.24 -0.09 17.25
C ALA A 183 -2.81 -1.38 16.53
N GLY A 184 -1.55 -1.78 16.69
CA GLY A 184 -1.00 -3.06 16.24
C GLY A 184 -1.77 -4.26 16.78
N GLU A 185 -1.92 -4.34 18.10
CA GLU A 185 -2.69 -5.42 18.77
C GLU A 185 -4.15 -5.47 18.32
N GLN A 186 -4.80 -4.30 18.23
CA GLN A 186 -6.19 -4.21 17.77
C GLN A 186 -6.34 -4.69 16.32
N LEU A 187 -5.43 -4.30 15.44
CA LEU A 187 -5.46 -4.68 14.03
C LEU A 187 -5.15 -6.18 13.85
N TRP A 188 -4.21 -6.71 14.63
CA TRP A 188 -3.91 -8.15 14.69
C TRP A 188 -5.14 -8.96 15.15
N ALA A 189 -5.85 -8.49 16.19
CA ALA A 189 -7.08 -9.14 16.64
C ALA A 189 -8.17 -9.15 15.56
N LYS A 190 -8.31 -8.06 14.78
CA LYS A 190 -9.24 -7.98 13.64
C LYS A 190 -8.87 -8.95 12.52
N ALA A 191 -7.59 -9.22 12.31
CA ALA A 191 -7.10 -10.12 11.25
C ALA A 191 -7.66 -11.55 11.36
N ARG A 192 -8.05 -12.01 12.57
CA ARG A 192 -8.74 -13.31 12.75
C ARG A 192 -10.03 -13.43 11.92
N ARG A 193 -10.73 -12.31 11.70
CA ARG A 193 -11.95 -12.26 10.87
C ARG A 193 -11.66 -11.84 9.43
N ARG A 194 -10.53 -11.18 9.19
CA ARG A 194 -10.06 -10.69 7.89
C ARG A 194 -8.62 -11.15 7.66
N PRO A 195 -8.37 -12.42 7.29
CA PRO A 195 -7.02 -12.99 7.31
C PRO A 195 -5.99 -12.28 6.45
N HIS A 196 -6.40 -11.63 5.36
CA HIS A 196 -5.53 -10.81 4.52
C HIS A 196 -4.86 -9.65 5.27
N TYR A 197 -5.37 -9.26 6.45
CA TYR A 197 -4.73 -8.26 7.32
C TYR A 197 -3.41 -8.77 7.89
N PHE A 198 -3.24 -10.09 8.03
CA PHE A 198 -1.98 -10.67 8.50
C PHE A 198 -0.81 -10.39 7.56
N ILE A 199 -1.04 -10.22 6.25
CA ILE A 199 0.03 -10.04 5.26
C ILE A 199 0.99 -8.90 5.63
N GLY A 200 0.47 -7.72 5.99
CA GLY A 200 1.34 -6.59 6.36
C GLY A 200 2.17 -6.85 7.62
N PHE A 201 1.66 -7.64 8.57
CA PHE A 201 2.41 -8.05 9.75
C PHE A 201 3.49 -9.08 9.41
N LEU A 202 3.14 -10.10 8.63
CA LEU A 202 4.05 -11.16 8.20
C LEU A 202 5.21 -10.59 7.36
N GLU A 203 4.92 -9.60 6.51
CA GLU A 203 5.89 -8.95 5.63
C GLU A 203 6.86 -8.03 6.38
N HIS A 204 6.36 -7.23 7.33
CA HIS A 204 7.13 -6.12 7.91
C HIS A 204 7.53 -6.28 9.38
N ARG A 205 6.86 -7.17 10.13
CA ARG A 205 7.12 -7.39 11.56
C ARG A 205 7.06 -8.89 11.96
N PRO A 206 7.70 -9.82 11.20
CA PRO A 206 7.56 -11.26 11.44
C PRO A 206 8.04 -11.72 12.84
N ASP A 207 8.95 -10.97 13.46
CA ASP A 207 9.56 -11.28 14.77
C ASP A 207 8.98 -10.47 15.94
N ALA A 208 8.01 -9.59 15.65
CA ALA A 208 7.37 -8.72 16.64
C ALA A 208 5.83 -8.85 16.57
N LEU A 209 5.35 -10.07 16.35
CA LEU A 209 3.92 -10.38 16.28
C LEU A 209 3.35 -10.58 17.69
N PRO A 210 2.09 -10.20 17.93
CA PRO A 210 1.41 -10.53 19.18
C PRO A 210 1.46 -12.04 19.47
N ALA A 211 2.01 -12.37 20.63
CA ALA A 211 2.38 -13.73 21.00
C ALA A 211 1.18 -14.69 21.11
N THR A 212 1.38 -15.93 20.65
CA THR A 212 0.53 -17.08 20.97
C THR A 212 1.25 -18.01 21.97
N ALA A 213 0.61 -19.09 22.40
CA ALA A 213 1.17 -20.02 23.38
C ALA A 213 2.55 -20.53 22.94
N GLU A 214 3.50 -20.54 23.87
CA GLU A 214 4.90 -20.89 23.64
C GLU A 214 5.07 -22.40 23.36
N ARG A 215 5.84 -22.74 22.31
CA ARG A 215 6.34 -24.11 22.07
C ARG A 215 7.71 -24.24 22.74
N PRO A 216 7.90 -25.12 23.73
CA PRO A 216 9.18 -25.23 24.44
C PRO A 216 10.34 -25.58 23.50
N LEU A 217 11.36 -24.73 23.45
CA LEU A 217 12.54 -24.92 22.61
C LEU A 217 13.47 -26.00 23.19
N PRO A 218 13.85 -27.04 22.43
CA PRO A 218 14.83 -28.01 22.88
C PRO A 218 16.18 -27.36 23.21
N ALA A 219 16.76 -27.72 24.36
CA ALA A 219 18.00 -27.11 24.86
C ALA A 219 19.17 -27.24 23.86
N ALA A 220 19.24 -28.35 23.12
CA ALA A 220 20.25 -28.55 22.08
C ALA A 220 20.14 -27.51 20.95
N VAL A 221 18.91 -27.18 20.53
CA VAL A 221 18.66 -26.15 19.49
C VAL A 221 19.01 -24.77 20.03
N ALA A 222 18.62 -24.46 21.27
CA ALA A 222 18.96 -23.18 21.91
C ALA A 222 20.48 -22.96 22.00
N ALA A 223 21.23 -24.00 22.38
CA ALA A 223 22.69 -23.95 22.46
C ALA A 223 23.33 -23.70 21.07
N GLN A 224 22.89 -24.41 20.04
CA GLN A 224 23.41 -24.24 18.68
C GLN A 224 23.04 -22.89 18.06
N ALA A 225 21.83 -22.39 18.31
CA ALA A 225 21.41 -21.06 17.89
C ALA A 225 22.30 -19.97 18.53
N THR A 226 22.58 -20.09 19.82
CA THR A 226 23.49 -19.18 20.54
C THR A 226 24.92 -19.27 20.01
N ALA A 227 25.35 -20.45 19.56
CA ALA A 227 26.64 -20.68 18.90
C ALA A 227 26.70 -20.16 17.44
N GLY A 228 25.62 -19.54 16.93
CA GLY A 228 25.57 -18.95 15.60
C GLY A 228 25.21 -19.92 14.48
N ASN A 229 24.72 -21.12 14.78
CA ASN A 229 24.21 -22.03 13.76
C ASN A 229 22.93 -21.45 13.14
N ALA A 230 22.97 -21.11 11.85
CA ALA A 230 21.88 -20.44 11.15
C ALA A 230 20.60 -21.30 11.06
N TRP A 231 20.74 -22.62 10.89
CA TRP A 231 19.61 -23.53 10.86
C TRP A 231 18.94 -23.62 12.24
N ALA A 232 19.73 -23.75 13.30
CA ALA A 232 19.24 -23.79 14.68
C ALA A 232 18.58 -22.46 15.08
N ALA A 233 19.13 -21.32 14.63
CA ALA A 233 18.53 -20.01 14.86
C ALA A 233 17.18 -19.86 14.15
N LEU A 234 17.05 -20.34 12.91
CA LEU A 234 15.77 -20.35 12.19
C LEU A 234 14.75 -21.29 12.86
N LEU A 235 15.18 -22.47 13.32
CA LEU A 235 14.30 -23.35 14.07
C LEU A 235 13.86 -22.70 15.39
N ALA A 236 14.79 -22.11 16.15
CA ALA A 236 14.48 -21.39 17.39
C ALA A 236 13.50 -20.24 17.15
N ARG A 237 13.64 -19.52 16.02
CA ARG A 237 12.69 -18.50 15.58
C ARG A 237 11.28 -19.08 15.42
N CYS A 238 11.13 -20.26 14.83
CA CYS A 238 9.83 -20.93 14.67
C CYS A 238 9.20 -21.34 16.01
N TYR A 239 10.01 -21.69 17.01
CA TYR A 239 9.54 -22.06 18.35
C TYR A 239 9.16 -20.84 19.22
N SER A 240 9.68 -19.66 18.89
CA SER A 240 9.36 -18.43 19.62
C SER A 240 7.85 -18.12 19.57
N PRO A 241 7.31 -17.37 20.55
CA PRO A 241 5.90 -16.98 20.52
C PRO A 241 5.49 -16.20 19.27
N SER A 242 6.39 -15.34 18.74
CA SER A 242 6.15 -14.63 17.46
C SER A 242 6.21 -15.59 16.28
N GLY A 243 7.13 -16.56 16.28
CA GLY A 243 7.23 -17.57 15.22
C GLY A 243 5.99 -18.47 15.15
N GLN A 244 5.44 -18.87 16.30
CA GLN A 244 4.18 -19.61 16.35
C GLN A 244 3.01 -18.76 15.84
N SER A 245 2.97 -17.46 16.17
CA SER A 245 2.01 -16.52 15.60
C SER A 245 2.17 -16.34 14.10
N PHE A 246 3.40 -16.31 13.58
CA PHE A 246 3.72 -16.23 12.16
C PHE A 246 3.16 -17.45 11.41
N LEU A 247 3.51 -18.65 11.88
CA LEU A 247 3.06 -19.92 11.30
C LEU A 247 1.53 -20.03 11.30
N HIS A 248 0.89 -19.71 12.43
CA HIS A 248 -0.56 -19.75 12.53
C HIS A 248 -1.24 -18.74 11.59
N ALA A 249 -0.71 -17.52 11.48
CA ALA A 249 -1.23 -16.52 10.57
C ALA A 249 -1.07 -16.94 9.09
N CYS A 250 0.03 -17.60 8.71
CA CYS A 250 0.17 -18.18 7.38
C CYS A 250 -0.94 -19.20 7.07
N GLU A 251 -1.27 -20.09 8.01
CA GLU A 251 -2.39 -21.04 7.83
C GLU A 251 -3.72 -20.31 7.65
N MET A 252 -4.02 -19.33 8.50
CA MET A 252 -5.26 -18.55 8.44
C MET A 252 -5.43 -17.83 7.10
N VAL A 253 -4.33 -17.33 6.52
CA VAL A 253 -4.36 -16.73 5.19
C VAL A 253 -4.59 -17.79 4.11
N MET A 254 -3.91 -18.94 4.17
CA MET A 254 -4.09 -20.04 3.19
C MET A 254 -5.50 -20.63 3.20
N GLU A 255 -6.17 -20.65 4.36
CA GLU A 255 -7.55 -21.11 4.46
C GLU A 255 -8.53 -20.21 3.71
N LYS A 256 -8.29 -18.89 3.72
CA LYS A 256 -9.22 -17.90 3.14
C LYS A 256 -8.48 -16.76 2.41
N PRO A 257 -7.70 -17.05 1.36
CA PRO A 257 -7.07 -16.01 0.57
C PRO A 257 -8.16 -15.25 -0.20
N PRO A 258 -8.17 -13.90 -0.17
CA PRO A 258 -9.18 -13.11 -0.87
C PRO A 258 -8.98 -13.08 -2.39
N GLY A 259 -7.75 -13.24 -2.88
CA GLY A 259 -7.43 -13.19 -4.30
C GLY A 259 -5.99 -13.62 -4.60
N HIS A 260 -5.63 -13.58 -5.88
CA HIS A 260 -4.32 -14.06 -6.38
C HIS A 260 -3.15 -13.30 -5.77
N GLU A 261 -3.26 -11.97 -5.65
CA GLU A 261 -2.21 -11.12 -5.11
C GLU A 261 -1.81 -11.54 -3.69
N THR A 262 -2.78 -11.84 -2.83
CA THR A 262 -2.50 -12.34 -1.47
C THR A 262 -1.76 -13.66 -1.48
N VAL A 263 -2.07 -14.56 -2.43
CA VAL A 263 -1.38 -15.86 -2.55
C VAL A 263 0.07 -15.66 -2.97
N TYR A 264 0.30 -14.85 -4.01
CA TYR A 264 1.66 -14.54 -4.47
C TYR A 264 2.50 -13.91 -3.36
N LEU A 265 1.97 -12.88 -2.69
CA LEU A 265 2.65 -12.21 -1.58
C LEU A 265 2.95 -13.18 -0.44
N LEU A 266 1.99 -14.02 -0.04
CA LEU A 266 2.18 -14.97 1.05
C LEU A 266 3.32 -15.95 0.75
N LEU A 267 3.39 -16.49 -0.47
CA LEU A 267 4.43 -17.44 -0.85
C LEU A 267 5.82 -16.81 -0.84
N ASP A 268 5.94 -15.57 -1.35
CA ASP A 268 7.19 -14.81 -1.28
C ASP A 268 7.60 -14.51 0.17
N ILE A 269 6.65 -14.11 1.02
CA ILE A 269 6.89 -13.84 2.45
C ILE A 269 7.39 -15.09 3.17
N ILE A 270 6.75 -16.24 2.95
CA ILE A 270 7.16 -17.51 3.57
C ILE A 270 8.56 -17.92 3.06
N GLY A 271 8.78 -17.88 1.75
CA GLY A 271 10.08 -18.19 1.16
C GLY A 271 11.22 -17.34 1.73
N ASN A 272 10.96 -16.05 1.91
CA ASN A 272 11.92 -15.12 2.51
C ASN A 272 12.12 -15.37 4.02
N TYR A 273 11.06 -15.69 4.77
CA TYR A 273 11.15 -16.00 6.19
C TYR A 273 12.05 -17.22 6.46
N PHE A 274 12.00 -18.23 5.58
CA PHE A 274 12.77 -19.47 5.68
C PHE A 274 14.07 -19.49 4.86
N ALA A 275 14.47 -18.38 4.23
CA ALA A 275 15.57 -18.36 3.26
C ALA A 275 16.89 -18.98 3.77
N ALA A 276 17.19 -18.86 5.07
CA ALA A 276 18.40 -19.44 5.66
C ALA A 276 18.44 -20.99 5.57
N ALA A 277 17.30 -21.68 5.51
CA ALA A 277 17.25 -23.14 5.38
C ALA A 277 17.62 -23.67 3.99
N ARG A 278 17.81 -22.80 2.97
CA ARG A 278 18.24 -23.24 1.63
C ARG A 278 19.64 -23.83 1.66
N GLU A 279 20.55 -23.18 2.39
CA GLU A 279 21.97 -23.52 2.42
C GLU A 279 22.42 -24.11 3.77
N ALA A 280 21.67 -23.87 4.84
CA ALA A 280 22.11 -24.26 6.18
C ALA A 280 21.95 -25.77 6.42
N GLU A 281 23.01 -26.39 6.96
CA GLU A 281 23.01 -27.81 7.32
C GLU A 281 22.09 -28.05 8.52
N ALA A 282 21.22 -29.04 8.39
CA ALA A 282 20.24 -29.36 9.42
C ALA A 282 20.88 -30.08 10.60
N MET A 283 20.40 -29.80 11.79
CA MET A 283 20.77 -30.59 12.97
C MET A 283 20.17 -32.00 12.87
N ALA A 284 20.95 -33.01 13.26
CA ALA A 284 20.47 -34.38 13.38
C ALA A 284 19.38 -34.50 14.46
N GLY A 285 18.40 -35.37 14.25
CA GLY A 285 17.27 -35.59 15.18
C GLY A 285 16.10 -34.61 15.02
N PHE A 286 16.11 -33.81 13.95
CA PHE A 286 15.04 -32.87 13.58
C PHE A 286 14.72 -32.97 12.08
N GLU A 287 14.67 -34.19 11.56
CA GLU A 287 14.52 -34.48 10.13
C GLU A 287 13.21 -33.92 9.56
N ASP A 288 12.12 -33.99 10.33
CA ASP A 288 10.82 -33.48 9.93
C ASP A 288 10.81 -31.94 9.86
N GLU A 289 11.32 -31.24 10.87
CA GLU A 289 11.47 -29.79 10.80
C GLU A 289 12.46 -29.35 9.72
N ALA A 290 13.52 -30.13 9.48
CA ALA A 290 14.46 -29.87 8.40
C ALA A 290 13.78 -29.96 7.02
N ALA A 291 12.98 -31.01 6.79
CA ALA A 291 12.21 -31.17 5.57
C ALA A 291 11.20 -30.03 5.38
N ALA A 292 10.45 -29.69 6.44
CA ALA A 292 9.47 -28.61 6.43
C ALA A 292 10.11 -27.26 6.13
N MET A 293 11.17 -26.87 6.85
CA MET A 293 11.84 -25.57 6.63
C MET A 293 12.46 -25.49 5.23
N ARG A 294 13.08 -26.56 4.72
CA ARG A 294 13.63 -26.56 3.35
C ARG A 294 12.55 -26.43 2.30
N ALA A 295 11.41 -27.11 2.46
CA ALA A 295 10.29 -27.00 1.53
C ALA A 295 9.74 -25.57 1.49
N LEU A 296 9.54 -24.96 2.66
CA LEU A 296 9.05 -23.57 2.78
C LEU A 296 10.07 -22.55 2.26
N ALA A 297 11.37 -22.79 2.44
CA ALA A 297 12.44 -21.89 2.00
C ALA A 297 12.48 -21.69 0.48
N HIS A 298 12.08 -22.69 -0.31
CA HIS A 298 12.09 -22.62 -1.77
C HIS A 298 10.82 -21.99 -2.37
N LEU A 299 9.90 -21.52 -1.54
CA LEU A 299 8.70 -20.87 -2.02
C LEU A 299 8.98 -19.49 -2.61
N SER A 300 8.18 -19.18 -3.63
CA SER A 300 8.00 -17.87 -4.23
C SER A 300 6.65 -17.86 -4.94
N ASN A 301 6.23 -16.69 -5.39
CA ASN A 301 5.02 -16.51 -6.20
C ASN A 301 4.96 -17.45 -7.42
N VAL A 302 6.11 -17.81 -8.00
CA VAL A 302 6.25 -18.73 -9.14
C VAL A 302 5.58 -20.08 -8.88
N ALA A 303 5.56 -20.55 -7.63
CA ALA A 303 4.93 -21.81 -7.28
C ALA A 303 3.41 -21.84 -7.55
N ALA A 304 2.74 -20.67 -7.52
CA ALA A 304 1.31 -20.56 -7.79
C ALA A 304 0.97 -20.25 -9.25
N GLU A 305 1.94 -19.78 -10.06
CA GLU A 305 1.70 -19.39 -11.46
C GLU A 305 1.05 -20.49 -12.32
N PRO A 306 1.48 -21.78 -12.27
CA PRO A 306 0.87 -22.83 -13.10
C PRO A 306 -0.62 -23.05 -12.84
N ILE A 307 -1.10 -22.65 -11.66
CA ILE A 307 -2.49 -22.77 -11.22
C ILE A 307 -3.25 -21.47 -11.51
N LEU A 308 -2.73 -20.35 -10.98
CA LEU A 308 -3.44 -19.08 -10.95
C LEU A 308 -3.51 -18.38 -12.31
N THR A 309 -2.52 -18.57 -13.19
CA THR A 309 -2.58 -18.01 -14.55
C THR A 309 -3.67 -18.65 -15.42
N ARG A 310 -4.16 -19.84 -15.04
CA ARG A 310 -5.15 -20.61 -15.80
C ARG A 310 -6.58 -20.46 -15.28
N THR A 311 -6.79 -19.59 -14.29
CA THR A 311 -8.10 -19.44 -13.65
C THR A 311 -8.33 -18.00 -13.23
N THR A 312 -9.56 -17.50 -13.40
CA THR A 312 -10.00 -16.23 -12.80
C THR A 312 -10.81 -16.47 -11.53
N ALA A 313 -10.80 -17.71 -11.01
CA ALA A 313 -11.56 -18.09 -9.82
C ALA A 313 -11.11 -17.27 -8.60
N VAL A 314 -12.10 -16.97 -7.74
CA VAL A 314 -11.93 -16.34 -6.43
C VAL A 314 -12.62 -17.18 -5.35
N GLY A 315 -12.33 -16.89 -4.08
CA GLY A 315 -12.99 -17.52 -2.94
C GLY A 315 -12.82 -19.05 -2.89
N ALA A 316 -13.91 -19.78 -2.62
CA ALA A 316 -13.87 -21.23 -2.41
C ALA A 316 -13.37 -22.02 -3.65
N LEU A 317 -13.70 -21.56 -4.86
CA LEU A 317 -13.26 -22.22 -6.10
C LEU A 317 -11.75 -22.07 -6.29
N MET A 318 -11.21 -20.88 -6.05
CA MET A 318 -9.77 -20.62 -6.07
C MET A 318 -9.03 -21.52 -5.07
N ARG A 319 -9.57 -21.64 -3.86
CA ARG A 319 -9.00 -22.53 -2.83
C ARG A 319 -8.92 -23.98 -3.31
N ARG A 320 -9.99 -24.48 -3.94
CA ARG A 320 -10.00 -25.84 -4.51
C ARG A 320 -8.92 -26.02 -5.59
N HIS A 321 -8.68 -25.01 -6.42
CA HIS A 321 -7.59 -25.05 -7.40
C HIS A 321 -6.21 -25.01 -6.76
N LEU A 322 -6.07 -24.28 -5.65
CA LEU A 322 -4.82 -24.16 -4.88
C LEU A 322 -4.55 -25.34 -3.96
N GLU A 323 -5.52 -26.22 -3.69
CA GLU A 323 -5.38 -27.38 -2.80
C GLU A 323 -4.11 -28.22 -3.06
N PRO A 324 -3.75 -28.56 -4.32
CA PRO A 324 -2.53 -29.34 -4.58
C PRO A 324 -1.24 -28.63 -4.15
N LEU A 325 -1.26 -27.29 -4.12
CA LEU A 325 -0.17 -26.47 -3.62
C LEU A 325 -0.28 -26.26 -2.11
N PHE A 326 -1.45 -25.94 -1.57
CA PHE A 326 -1.62 -25.53 -0.17
C PHE A 326 -1.60 -26.70 0.81
N ALA A 327 -2.16 -27.86 0.46
CA ALA A 327 -2.18 -29.02 1.37
C ALA A 327 -0.79 -29.43 1.88
N PRO A 328 0.25 -29.62 1.02
CA PRO A 328 1.60 -29.95 1.52
C PRO A 328 2.22 -28.80 2.33
N LEU A 329 1.94 -27.54 1.99
CA LEU A 329 2.46 -26.39 2.74
C LEU A 329 1.85 -26.29 4.13
N LEU A 330 0.54 -26.52 4.26
CA LEU A 330 -0.13 -26.61 5.55
C LEU A 330 0.45 -27.75 6.40
N GLY A 331 0.80 -28.88 5.79
CA GLY A 331 1.51 -29.97 6.48
C GLY A 331 2.85 -29.50 7.07
N ASN A 332 3.70 -28.88 6.26
CA ASN A 332 4.99 -28.35 6.71
C ASN A 332 4.83 -27.29 7.82
N ILE A 333 3.85 -26.39 7.70
CA ILE A 333 3.57 -25.38 8.72
C ILE A 333 3.13 -26.05 10.03
N ARG A 334 2.24 -27.05 9.97
CA ARG A 334 1.76 -27.80 11.15
C ARG A 334 2.87 -28.56 11.86
N THR A 335 3.80 -29.18 11.13
CA THR A 335 5.04 -29.76 11.69
C THR A 335 5.82 -28.73 12.51
N LEU A 336 6.01 -27.52 11.97
CA LEU A 336 6.72 -26.44 12.68
C LEU A 336 5.91 -25.82 13.82
N ARG A 337 4.58 -25.95 13.79
CA ARG A 337 3.71 -25.60 14.93
C ARG A 337 3.66 -26.68 16.01
N GLY A 338 4.11 -27.90 15.71
CA GLY A 338 4.06 -29.03 16.65
C GLY A 338 2.63 -29.52 16.90
N ILE A 339 1.75 -29.39 15.90
CA ILE A 339 0.38 -29.91 15.92
C ILE A 339 0.25 -30.92 14.79
N GLU A 340 -0.12 -32.16 15.11
CA GLU A 340 -0.41 -33.21 14.13
C GLU A 340 -1.85 -33.13 13.62
#